data_AF-A0A5J5BTP0-F1
#
_entry.id   AF-A0A5J5BTP0-F1
#
_cell.length_a   1.000
_cell.length_b   1.000
_cell.length_c   1.000
_cell.angle_alpha   90.00
_cell.angle_beta   90.00
_cell.angle_gamma   90.00
#
_symmetry.space_group_name_H-M   'P 1'
#
loop_
_entity.id
_entity.type
_entity.pdbx_description
1 polymer ?
#
loop_
_entity_poly.entity_id
_entity_poly.type
_entity_poly.pdbx_seq_one_letter_code
_entity_poly.pdbx_strand_id
1 'polypeptide(L)'
;MESPLLQIQPPFFGKLITILSIDGGGIRGIIPATVLAFLESQLQAKSSPSLDAQLSDISISTSAAPTYLPAHYFKNQDKEGNIREFNLIDGGVAANNPALVAISQVTKEIFDENPDFFPIKPMDYGRFLVISIGTGSSKTEQKYNAKRAAKWGVLGWLLHRGSTPLVDVFSQASADMVDFHISVVFQALHSEDNYLRIQDDTLTGTVSSVDIATKENLDKLVEVGEGLLKKPVSRVNLETGLFEPVKNDGTNEDALKRFAKLLSDERRLRKSKSPQTNKISKKYNNLLPLYRATTSY
;
A
#
# COMPACT_ATOMS: atom_id res chain seq x y z
N MET A 1 27.66 -18.66 7.44
CA MET A 1 27.77 -17.19 7.61
C MET A 1 26.47 -16.60 7.16
N GLU A 2 25.64 -16.15 8.10
CA GLU A 2 24.44 -15.39 7.76
C GLU A 2 24.87 -14.12 7.01
N SER A 3 24.27 -13.88 5.84
CA SER A 3 24.37 -12.60 5.15
C SER A 3 24.07 -11.49 6.17
N PRO A 4 24.90 -10.42 6.28
CA PRO A 4 24.57 -9.32 7.15
C PRO A 4 23.22 -8.79 6.70
N LEU A 5 22.20 -9.00 7.53
CA LEU A 5 20.85 -8.54 7.30
C LEU A 5 20.94 -7.03 7.06
N LEU A 6 20.65 -6.60 5.82
CA LEU A 6 20.61 -5.21 5.42
C LEU A 6 19.52 -4.50 6.23
N GLN A 7 19.90 -3.98 7.41
CA GLN A 7 18.99 -3.31 8.33
C GLN A 7 18.44 -2.05 7.67
N ILE A 8 17.12 -1.98 7.49
CA ILE A 8 16.44 -0.77 7.02
C ILE A 8 16.67 0.30 8.09
N GLN A 9 17.18 1.44 7.67
CA GLN A 9 17.44 2.54 8.57
C GLN A 9 16.13 3.30 8.82
N PRO A 10 15.84 3.66 10.08
CA PRO A 10 14.59 4.30 10.46
C PRO A 10 14.42 5.67 9.78
N PRO A 11 13.17 6.16 9.62
CA PRO A 11 12.90 7.49 9.08
C PRO A 11 13.71 8.62 9.71
N PHE A 12 14.10 8.50 10.98
CA PHE A 12 14.93 9.46 11.73
C PHE A 12 16.16 9.95 10.94
N PHE A 13 16.82 9.06 10.19
CA PHE A 13 17.98 9.41 9.38
C PHE A 13 17.65 10.04 8.02
N GLY A 14 16.38 10.34 7.79
CA GLY A 14 15.78 10.66 6.51
C GLY A 14 15.24 12.08 6.43
N LYS A 15 14.39 12.30 5.43
CA LYS A 15 13.56 13.51 5.27
C LYS A 15 12.10 13.19 4.99
N LEU A 16 11.81 11.96 4.61
CA LEU A 16 10.49 11.51 4.17
C LEU A 16 10.08 10.26 4.94
N ILE A 17 8.79 10.14 5.17
CA ILE A 17 8.15 8.93 5.68
C ILE A 17 7.43 8.28 4.51
N THR A 18 7.79 7.03 4.24
CA THR A 18 7.37 6.31 3.03
C THR A 18 6.27 5.34 3.40
N ILE A 19 5.09 5.47 2.78
CA ILE A 19 3.91 4.66 3.07
C ILE A 19 3.48 3.96 1.79
N LEU A 20 3.29 2.65 1.87
CA LEU A 20 2.72 1.85 0.80
C LEU A 20 1.41 1.24 1.32
N SER A 21 0.36 1.37 0.52
CA SER A 21 -0.95 0.80 0.79
C SER A 21 -1.44 0.04 -0.44
N ILE A 22 -2.03 -1.12 -0.20
CA ILE A 22 -2.55 -2.01 -1.25
C ILE A 22 -3.98 -2.36 -0.84
N ASP A 23 -4.93 -2.17 -1.74
CA ASP A 23 -6.32 -2.51 -1.49
C ASP A 23 -6.55 -4.02 -1.48
N GLY A 24 -7.62 -4.44 -0.80
CA GLY A 24 -8.18 -5.78 -0.93
C GLY A 24 -8.84 -5.98 -2.30
N GLY A 25 -9.12 -7.23 -2.67
CA GLY A 25 -9.82 -7.51 -3.94
C GLY A 25 -9.77 -8.94 -4.47
N GLY A 26 -9.38 -9.93 -3.65
CA GLY A 26 -9.28 -11.33 -4.08
C GLY A 26 -8.25 -11.51 -5.20
N ILE A 27 -8.63 -12.23 -6.26
CA ILE A 27 -7.72 -12.49 -7.41
C ILE A 27 -7.24 -11.22 -8.12
N ARG A 28 -7.98 -10.11 -7.99
CA ARG A 28 -7.61 -8.81 -8.57
C ARG A 28 -6.38 -8.20 -7.89
N GLY A 29 -5.92 -8.78 -6.77
CA GLY A 29 -4.61 -8.54 -6.17
C GLY A 29 -3.43 -8.75 -7.14
N ILE A 30 -3.63 -9.43 -8.29
CA ILE A 30 -2.63 -9.51 -9.36
C ILE A 30 -2.29 -8.12 -9.94
N ILE A 31 -3.24 -7.20 -9.99
CA ILE A 31 -3.01 -5.83 -10.47
C ILE A 31 -1.97 -5.12 -9.58
N PRO A 32 -2.19 -4.98 -8.25
CA PRO A 32 -1.16 -4.42 -7.40
C PRO A 32 0.09 -5.30 -7.35
N ALA A 33 0.02 -6.62 -7.42
CA ALA A 33 1.21 -7.48 -7.46
C ALA A 33 2.12 -7.18 -8.66
N THR A 34 1.54 -6.87 -9.82
CA THR A 34 2.29 -6.48 -11.03
C THR A 34 2.99 -5.14 -10.84
N VAL A 35 2.29 -4.15 -10.26
CA VAL A 35 2.88 -2.85 -9.90
C VAL A 35 3.96 -3.00 -8.82
N LEU A 36 3.74 -3.88 -7.85
CA LEU A 36 4.69 -4.17 -6.78
C LEU A 36 5.89 -4.92 -7.29
N ALA A 37 5.77 -5.85 -8.25
CA ALA A 37 6.92 -6.51 -8.86
C ALA A 37 7.85 -5.50 -9.53
N PHE A 38 7.28 -4.46 -10.17
CA PHE A 38 8.07 -3.33 -10.66
C PHE A 38 8.76 -2.57 -9.52
N LEU A 39 8.06 -2.25 -8.43
CA LEU A 39 8.64 -1.53 -7.28
C LEU A 39 9.65 -2.36 -6.46
N GLU A 40 9.41 -3.65 -6.29
CA GLU A 40 10.24 -4.61 -5.57
C GLU A 40 11.52 -4.91 -6.36
N SER A 41 11.46 -4.93 -7.69
CA SER A 41 12.69 -4.94 -8.51
C SER A 41 13.65 -3.78 -8.16
N GLN A 42 13.13 -2.74 -7.50
CA GLN A 42 13.88 -1.57 -7.06
C GLN A 42 14.16 -1.54 -5.54
N LEU A 43 13.55 -2.40 -4.70
CA LEU A 43 13.52 -2.25 -3.23
C LEU A 43 13.55 -3.59 -2.46
N GLN A 44 13.99 -3.57 -1.19
CA GLN A 44 14.01 -4.75 -0.29
C GLN A 44 13.65 -4.33 1.15
N ALA A 45 12.78 -5.07 1.83
CA ALA A 45 12.32 -4.76 3.21
C ALA A 45 12.08 -5.99 4.13
N LYS A 46 11.97 -5.76 5.46
CA LYS A 46 11.78 -6.72 6.58
C LYS A 46 10.89 -6.13 7.70
N SER A 47 10.25 -6.98 8.53
CA SER A 47 9.20 -6.67 9.54
C SER A 47 9.60 -6.87 11.04
N SER A 48 8.62 -6.73 11.96
CA SER A 48 8.75 -6.56 13.44
C SER A 48 7.94 -7.60 14.28
N PRO A 49 8.29 -7.91 15.56
CA PRO A 49 8.02 -9.22 16.20
C PRO A 49 6.90 -9.39 17.26
N SER A 50 6.02 -8.43 17.59
CA SER A 50 5.03 -8.59 18.71
C SER A 50 3.55 -8.70 18.29
N LEU A 51 3.23 -8.35 17.04
CA LEU A 51 1.99 -8.73 16.33
C LEU A 51 2.29 -9.87 15.34
N ASP A 52 3.36 -10.61 15.63
CA ASP A 52 4.00 -11.59 14.77
C ASP A 52 3.22 -12.91 14.83
N ALA A 53 1.96 -12.83 14.40
CA ALA A 53 1.20 -14.01 14.02
C ALA A 53 1.82 -14.56 12.73
N GLN A 54 1.55 -15.84 12.43
CA GLN A 54 2.04 -16.41 11.19
C GLN A 54 1.50 -15.60 10.01
N LEU A 55 2.37 -15.30 9.04
CA LEU A 55 1.97 -14.58 7.84
C LEU A 55 0.79 -15.27 7.13
N SER A 56 0.73 -16.60 7.18
CA SER A 56 -0.40 -17.39 6.70
C SER A 56 -1.71 -17.04 7.41
N ASP A 57 -1.73 -16.94 8.74
CA ASP A 57 -2.92 -16.59 9.50
C ASP A 57 -3.40 -15.17 9.15
N ILE A 58 -2.48 -14.22 9.08
CA ILE A 58 -2.79 -12.84 8.68
C ILE A 58 -3.36 -12.81 7.25
N SER A 59 -2.73 -13.54 6.32
CA SER A 59 -3.13 -13.58 4.91
C SER A 59 -4.50 -14.22 4.71
N ILE A 60 -4.79 -15.31 5.43
CA ILE A 60 -6.11 -15.97 5.39
C ILE A 60 -7.16 -15.04 6.00
N SER A 61 -6.90 -14.47 7.19
CA SER A 61 -7.82 -13.55 7.86
C SER A 61 -8.17 -12.34 7.00
N THR A 62 -7.17 -11.66 6.43
CA THR A 62 -7.41 -10.45 5.65
C THR A 62 -8.15 -10.72 4.34
N SER A 63 -8.19 -11.97 3.87
CA SER A 63 -8.85 -12.37 2.62
C SER A 63 -10.20 -13.08 2.84
N ALA A 64 -10.60 -13.31 4.10
CA ALA A 64 -11.76 -14.11 4.47
C ALA A 64 -13.09 -13.35 4.27
N ALA A 65 -13.41 -13.03 3.01
CA ALA A 65 -14.53 -12.16 2.65
C ALA A 65 -15.87 -12.82 3.00
N PRO A 66 -16.77 -12.13 3.75
CA PRO A 66 -18.10 -12.65 4.00
C PRO A 66 -18.79 -13.04 2.69
N THR A 67 -19.53 -14.15 2.71
CA THR A 67 -20.17 -14.80 1.55
C THR A 67 -19.24 -15.54 0.57
N TYR A 68 -17.93 -15.32 0.62
CA TYR A 68 -16.94 -16.02 -0.21
C TYR A 68 -16.16 -17.08 0.58
N LEU A 69 -15.68 -16.73 1.77
CA LEU A 69 -14.79 -17.56 2.58
C LEU A 69 -15.25 -17.58 4.06
N PRO A 70 -14.95 -18.68 4.79
CA PRO A 70 -15.26 -18.76 6.21
C PRO A 70 -14.38 -17.79 7.02
N ALA A 71 -14.89 -17.33 8.17
CA ALA A 71 -14.08 -16.60 9.14
C ALA A 71 -12.88 -17.44 9.61
N HIS A 72 -11.76 -16.78 9.89
CA HIS A 72 -10.53 -17.44 10.32
C HIS A 72 -10.29 -17.29 11.82
N TYR A 73 -9.98 -18.40 12.48
CA TYR A 73 -9.66 -18.45 13.91
C TYR A 73 -8.25 -18.97 14.12
N PHE A 74 -7.49 -18.28 14.96
CA PHE A 74 -6.17 -18.75 15.41
C PHE A 74 -5.83 -18.18 16.79
N LYS A 75 -4.75 -18.73 17.37
CA LYS A 75 -4.17 -18.25 18.62
C LYS A 75 -2.75 -17.79 18.36
N ASN A 76 -2.35 -16.68 18.96
CA ASN A 76 -0.96 -16.27 19.02
C ASN A 76 -0.49 -16.21 20.47
N GLN A 77 0.80 -16.47 20.70
CA GLN A 77 1.42 -16.43 22.02
C GLN A 77 2.51 -15.36 22.01
N ASP A 78 2.48 -14.46 22.99
CA ASP A 78 3.54 -13.46 23.16
C ASP A 78 4.81 -14.07 23.79
N LYS A 79 5.86 -13.25 23.94
CA LYS A 79 7.15 -13.69 24.50
C LYS A 79 7.04 -14.06 25.98
N GLU A 80 6.04 -13.53 26.65
CA GLU A 80 5.71 -13.74 28.06
C GLU A 80 4.83 -15.00 28.26
N GLY A 81 4.42 -15.64 27.16
CA GLY A 81 3.66 -16.88 27.16
C GLY A 81 2.14 -16.69 27.21
N ASN A 82 1.63 -15.45 27.16
CA ASN A 82 0.21 -15.18 27.17
C ASN A 82 -0.42 -15.53 25.82
N ILE A 83 -1.54 -16.23 25.87
CA ILE A 83 -2.28 -16.65 24.69
C ILE A 83 -3.36 -15.62 24.37
N ARG A 84 -3.37 -15.15 23.12
CA ARG A 84 -4.44 -14.30 22.56
C ARG A 84 -5.17 -15.03 21.45
N GLU A 85 -6.49 -15.03 21.50
CA GLU A 85 -7.35 -15.59 20.47
C GLU A 85 -7.75 -14.52 19.45
N PHE A 86 -7.84 -14.91 18.18
CA PHE A 86 -8.23 -14.06 17.06
C PHE A 86 -9.39 -14.71 16.31
N ASN A 87 -10.46 -13.95 16.07
CA ASN A 87 -11.63 -14.35 15.29
C ASN A 87 -11.83 -13.29 14.20
N LEU A 88 -11.27 -13.52 13.03
CA LEU A 88 -11.10 -12.48 12.01
C LEU A 88 -11.85 -12.83 10.72
N ILE A 89 -12.27 -11.77 10.03
CA ILE A 89 -12.82 -11.78 8.67
C ILE A 89 -12.04 -10.77 7.83
N ASP A 90 -12.37 -10.69 6.54
CA ASP A 90 -11.71 -9.80 5.58
C ASP A 90 -11.61 -8.34 6.04
N GLY A 91 -10.44 -7.76 5.82
CA GLY A 91 -10.13 -6.38 6.19
C GLY A 91 -10.96 -5.35 5.42
N GLY A 92 -11.46 -5.69 4.23
CA GLY A 92 -12.32 -4.87 3.39
C GLY A 92 -13.68 -4.53 4.00
N VAL A 93 -14.08 -5.23 5.08
CA VAL A 93 -15.23 -4.83 5.91
C VAL A 93 -14.92 -3.58 6.75
N ALA A 94 -13.67 -3.42 7.17
CA ALA A 94 -13.23 -2.31 8.02
C ALA A 94 -12.52 -1.19 7.23
N ALA A 95 -11.64 -1.56 6.29
CA ALA A 95 -10.81 -0.65 5.52
C ALA A 95 -10.43 -1.28 4.16
N ASN A 96 -11.32 -1.14 3.17
CA ASN A 96 -11.07 -1.69 1.82
C ASN A 96 -9.93 -0.96 1.08
N ASN A 97 -9.77 0.33 1.35
CA ASN A 97 -8.57 1.10 1.02
C ASN A 97 -7.83 1.41 2.34
N PRO A 98 -6.75 0.68 2.69
CA PRO A 98 -6.09 0.83 3.97
C PRO A 98 -5.16 2.05 4.04
N ALA A 99 -5.12 2.92 3.01
CA ALA A 99 -4.18 4.04 2.97
C ALA A 99 -4.34 5.00 4.15
N LEU A 100 -5.58 5.31 4.53
CA LEU A 100 -5.84 6.19 5.66
C LEU A 100 -5.49 5.52 7.00
N VAL A 101 -5.68 4.21 7.11
CA VAL A 101 -5.25 3.43 8.30
C VAL A 101 -3.72 3.47 8.43
N ALA A 102 -3.00 3.28 7.32
CA ALA A 102 -1.54 3.33 7.30
C ALA A 102 -1.01 4.73 7.66
N ILE A 103 -1.58 5.79 7.08
CA ILE A 103 -1.26 7.18 7.43
C ILE A 103 -1.52 7.43 8.91
N SER A 104 -2.68 7.01 9.41
CA SER A 104 -3.08 7.21 10.81
C SER A 104 -2.16 6.46 11.79
N GLN A 105 -1.72 5.23 11.47
CA GLN A 105 -0.75 4.50 12.28
C GLN A 105 0.59 5.24 12.33
N VAL A 106 1.09 5.72 11.19
CA VAL A 106 2.33 6.52 11.12
C VAL A 106 2.19 7.81 11.93
N THR A 107 1.09 8.54 11.75
CA THR A 107 0.77 9.76 12.50
C THR A 107 0.74 9.50 14.00
N LYS A 108 0.19 8.36 14.44
CA LYS A 108 0.20 7.95 15.84
C LYS A 108 1.61 7.69 16.36
N GLU A 109 2.45 6.95 15.64
CA GLU A 109 3.85 6.71 16.05
C GLU A 109 4.64 8.02 16.21
N ILE A 110 4.40 8.99 15.32
CA ILE A 110 4.99 10.33 15.43
C ILE A 110 4.46 11.06 16.68
N PHE A 111 3.15 11.01 16.91
CA PHE A 111 2.51 11.65 18.05
C PHE A 111 2.99 11.07 19.39
N ASP A 112 3.20 9.76 19.44
CA ASP A 112 3.73 9.03 20.60
C ASP A 112 5.26 9.20 20.76
N GLU A 113 5.88 10.11 20.01
CA GLU A 113 7.31 10.45 20.04
C GLU A 113 8.25 9.25 19.81
N ASN A 114 7.86 8.33 18.92
CA ASN A 114 8.68 7.17 18.58
C ASN A 114 10.07 7.61 18.04
N PRO A 115 11.19 7.15 18.64
CA PRO A 115 12.55 7.58 18.28
C PRO A 115 12.99 7.18 16.87
N ASP A 116 12.29 6.25 16.22
CA ASP A 116 12.54 5.89 14.82
C ASP A 116 12.09 7.00 13.85
N PHE A 117 11.31 7.98 14.31
CA PHE A 117 10.86 9.12 13.52
C PHE A 117 11.65 10.38 13.88
N PHE A 118 11.98 11.17 12.86
CA PHE A 118 12.58 12.49 13.08
C PHE A 118 11.53 13.45 13.62
N PRO A 119 11.91 14.48 14.41
CA PRO A 119 10.96 15.43 14.97
C PRO A 119 10.17 16.15 13.87
N ILE A 120 8.89 15.82 13.73
CA ILE A 120 7.95 16.47 12.81
C ILE A 120 6.59 16.64 13.47
N LYS A 121 5.78 17.53 12.91
CA LYS A 121 4.38 17.62 13.29
C LYS A 121 3.63 16.40 12.72
N PRO A 122 2.73 15.75 13.48
CA PRO A 122 1.97 14.59 13.00
C PRO A 122 1.16 14.84 11.70
N MET A 123 0.84 16.10 11.42
CA MET A 123 0.09 16.56 10.24
C MET A 123 0.98 17.23 9.17
N ASP A 124 2.30 17.01 9.19
CA ASP A 124 3.20 17.50 8.13
C ASP A 124 3.18 16.56 6.91
N TYR A 125 2.08 16.59 6.15
CA TYR A 125 1.86 15.73 4.97
C TYR A 125 2.90 15.97 3.85
N GLY A 126 3.60 17.11 3.86
CA GLY A 126 4.73 17.35 2.97
C GLY A 126 5.91 16.41 3.21
N ARG A 127 5.94 15.71 4.36
CA ARG A 127 6.93 14.69 4.70
C ARG A 127 6.49 13.27 4.34
N PHE A 128 5.22 13.07 4.02
CA PHE A 128 4.65 11.75 3.79
C PHE A 128 4.70 11.49 2.30
N LEU A 129 5.36 10.42 1.87
CA LEU A 129 5.38 9.94 0.49
C LEU A 129 4.55 8.67 0.42
N VAL A 130 3.36 8.75 -0.18
CA VAL A 130 2.32 7.72 -0.10
C VAL A 130 2.03 7.16 -1.48
N ILE A 131 2.21 5.85 -1.64
CA ILE A 131 1.73 5.08 -2.80
C ILE A 131 0.55 4.24 -2.34
N SER A 132 -0.60 4.41 -2.98
CA SER A 132 -1.79 3.59 -2.76
C SER A 132 -2.16 2.89 -4.07
N ILE A 133 -2.25 1.56 -4.05
CA ILE A 133 -2.50 0.75 -5.25
C ILE A 133 -3.81 -0.01 -5.08
N GLY A 134 -4.78 0.31 -5.93
CA GLY A 134 -6.07 -0.36 -5.96
C GLY A 134 -6.08 -1.63 -6.81
N THR A 135 -7.09 -2.46 -6.59
CA THR A 135 -7.34 -3.70 -7.36
C THR A 135 -8.32 -3.50 -8.52
N GLY A 136 -8.62 -2.24 -8.84
CA GLY A 136 -9.59 -1.85 -9.85
C GLY A 136 -11.04 -2.06 -9.42
N SER A 137 -11.96 -1.48 -10.17
CA SER A 137 -13.40 -1.52 -9.92
C SER A 137 -14.18 -1.51 -11.23
N SER A 138 -15.46 -1.90 -11.17
CA SER A 138 -16.37 -1.95 -12.32
C SER A 138 -17.38 -0.81 -12.31
N LYS A 139 -16.96 0.41 -11.97
CA LYS A 139 -17.87 1.56 -11.83
C LYS A 139 -18.61 1.87 -13.13
N THR A 140 -18.00 1.60 -14.28
CA THR A 140 -18.60 1.82 -15.60
C THR A 140 -19.73 0.86 -15.96
N GLU A 141 -19.88 -0.28 -15.28
CA GLU A 141 -20.91 -1.28 -15.64
C GLU A 141 -22.32 -0.85 -15.26
N GLN A 142 -22.47 0.11 -14.34
CA GLN A 142 -23.78 0.56 -13.82
C GLN A 142 -24.72 -0.63 -13.52
N LYS A 143 -24.19 -1.62 -12.77
CA LYS A 143 -24.82 -2.95 -12.55
C LYS A 143 -26.29 -2.87 -12.14
N TYR A 144 -26.67 -1.84 -11.40
CA TYR A 144 -27.99 -1.67 -10.82
C TYR A 144 -28.56 -0.28 -11.07
N ASN A 145 -29.89 -0.19 -11.03
CA ASN A 145 -30.60 1.09 -11.00
C ASN A 145 -31.70 1.05 -9.93
N ALA A 146 -32.15 2.23 -9.51
CA ALA A 146 -33.13 2.39 -8.44
C ALA A 146 -34.43 1.60 -8.71
N LYS A 147 -34.93 1.58 -9.96
CA LYS A 147 -36.16 0.85 -10.32
C LYS A 147 -36.04 -0.67 -10.11
N ARG A 148 -34.85 -1.24 -10.31
CA ARG A 148 -34.55 -2.66 -10.06
C ARG A 148 -34.37 -2.91 -8.57
N ALA A 149 -33.54 -2.11 -7.90
CA ALA A 149 -33.22 -2.26 -6.48
C ALA A 149 -34.45 -2.05 -5.56
N ALA A 150 -35.40 -1.21 -5.97
CA ALA A 150 -36.66 -1.00 -5.25
C ALA A 150 -37.52 -2.28 -5.09
N LYS A 151 -37.27 -3.30 -5.92
CA LYS A 151 -37.95 -4.60 -5.86
C LYS A 151 -37.19 -5.63 -5.04
N TRP A 152 -36.02 -5.28 -4.50
CA TRP A 152 -35.19 -6.21 -3.74
C TRP A 152 -35.66 -6.33 -2.29
N GLY A 153 -35.81 -7.57 -1.82
CA GLY A 153 -35.81 -7.89 -0.39
C GLY A 153 -34.40 -8.18 0.12
N VAL A 154 -34.28 -8.69 1.35
CA VAL A 154 -32.99 -9.02 1.99
C VAL A 154 -32.11 -9.90 1.10
N LEU A 155 -32.69 -10.95 0.49
CA LEU A 155 -31.95 -11.84 -0.41
C LEU A 155 -31.43 -11.12 -1.66
N GLY A 156 -32.18 -10.16 -2.21
CA GLY A 156 -31.75 -9.41 -3.39
C GLY A 156 -30.59 -8.46 -3.08
N TRP A 157 -30.56 -7.89 -1.88
CA TRP A 157 -29.44 -7.06 -1.41
C TRP A 157 -28.19 -7.88 -1.08
N LEU A 158 -28.36 -9.10 -0.58
CA LEU A 158 -27.24 -10.01 -0.26
C LEU A 158 -26.71 -10.76 -1.47
N LEU A 159 -27.58 -11.20 -2.38
CA LEU A 159 -27.26 -12.02 -3.54
C LEU A 159 -28.11 -11.60 -4.74
N HIS A 160 -27.46 -11.03 -5.76
CA HIS A 160 -28.13 -10.72 -7.02
C HIS A 160 -27.26 -11.16 -8.20
N ARG A 161 -27.77 -12.09 -9.02
CA ARG A 161 -27.13 -12.51 -10.29
C ARG A 161 -25.63 -12.84 -10.16
N GLY A 162 -25.21 -13.53 -9.09
CA GLY A 162 -23.82 -13.93 -8.88
C GLY A 162 -22.92 -12.82 -8.33
N SER A 163 -23.50 -11.76 -7.76
CA SER A 163 -22.80 -10.68 -7.06
C SER A 163 -23.47 -10.39 -5.71
N THR A 164 -22.81 -9.60 -4.87
CA THR A 164 -23.22 -9.31 -3.49
C THR A 164 -23.42 -7.81 -3.30
N PRO A 165 -24.54 -7.23 -3.80
CA PRO A 165 -24.70 -5.78 -3.96
C PRO A 165 -24.39 -4.96 -2.71
N LEU A 166 -24.81 -5.44 -1.53
CA LEU A 166 -24.56 -4.73 -0.28
C LEU A 166 -23.06 -4.67 0.07
N VAL A 167 -22.35 -5.79 -0.09
CA VAL A 167 -20.91 -5.87 0.14
C VAL A 167 -20.17 -4.98 -0.87
N ASP A 168 -20.52 -5.09 -2.15
CA ASP A 168 -19.95 -4.27 -3.22
C ASP A 168 -20.10 -2.77 -2.93
N VAL A 169 -21.29 -2.32 -2.54
CA VAL A 169 -21.57 -0.90 -2.25
C VAL A 169 -20.74 -0.42 -1.06
N PHE A 170 -20.72 -1.15 0.05
CA PHE A 170 -19.96 -0.73 1.23
C PHE A 170 -18.45 -0.72 0.97
N SER A 171 -17.92 -1.75 0.32
CA SER A 171 -16.49 -1.85 0.02
C SER A 171 -16.03 -0.80 -0.99
N GLN A 172 -16.80 -0.55 -2.06
CA GLN A 172 -16.46 0.50 -3.05
C GLN A 172 -16.61 1.90 -2.46
N ALA A 173 -17.69 2.19 -1.75
CA ALA A 173 -17.88 3.50 -1.10
C ALA A 173 -16.79 3.79 -0.06
N SER A 174 -16.38 2.78 0.71
CA SER A 174 -15.26 2.90 1.66
C SER A 174 -13.96 3.27 0.95
N ALA A 175 -13.64 2.61 -0.16
CA ALA A 175 -12.42 2.90 -0.92
C ALA A 175 -12.43 4.31 -1.52
N ASP A 176 -13.56 4.73 -2.08
CA ASP A 176 -13.75 6.04 -2.71
C ASP A 176 -13.67 7.18 -1.68
N MET A 177 -14.30 7.02 -0.53
CA MET A 177 -14.26 8.03 0.53
C MET A 177 -12.86 8.22 1.11
N VAL A 178 -12.07 7.15 1.23
CA VAL A 178 -10.67 7.23 1.67
C VAL A 178 -9.83 8.01 0.66
N ASP A 179 -9.94 7.68 -0.62
CA ASP A 179 -9.18 8.36 -1.68
C ASP A 179 -9.55 9.84 -1.80
N PHE A 180 -10.85 10.14 -1.73
CA PHE A 180 -11.36 11.52 -1.67
C PHE A 180 -10.75 12.28 -0.49
N HIS A 181 -10.79 11.71 0.72
CA HIS A 181 -10.29 12.37 1.92
C HIS A 181 -8.79 12.64 1.84
N ILE A 182 -7.99 11.63 1.44
CA ILE A 182 -6.54 11.77 1.31
C ILE A 182 -6.22 12.83 0.24
N SER A 183 -6.88 12.78 -0.91
CA SER A 183 -6.68 13.74 -2.00
C SER A 183 -6.95 15.18 -1.56
N VAL A 184 -8.06 15.43 -0.84
CA VAL A 184 -8.38 16.77 -0.29
C VAL A 184 -7.28 17.25 0.65
N VAL A 185 -6.84 16.41 1.58
CA VAL A 185 -5.84 16.79 2.59
C VAL A 185 -4.49 17.11 1.95
N PHE A 186 -4.02 16.27 1.04
CA PHE A 186 -2.75 16.51 0.35
C PHE A 186 -2.81 17.76 -0.56
N GLN A 187 -3.92 18.00 -1.27
CA GLN A 187 -4.11 19.22 -2.07
C GLN A 187 -4.18 20.48 -1.20
N ALA A 188 -4.92 20.44 -0.08
CA ALA A 188 -5.05 21.57 0.84
C ALA A 188 -3.72 21.96 1.50
N LEU A 189 -2.78 21.01 1.59
CA LEU A 189 -1.44 21.20 2.14
C LEU A 189 -0.36 21.34 1.05
N HIS A 190 -0.74 21.58 -0.20
CA HIS A 190 0.17 21.76 -1.34
C HIS A 190 1.22 20.65 -1.48
N SER A 191 0.77 19.41 -1.23
CA SER A 191 1.59 18.20 -1.20
C SER A 191 1.02 17.11 -2.12
N GLU A 192 0.13 17.45 -3.05
CA GLU A 192 -0.56 16.52 -3.95
C GLU A 192 0.37 15.58 -4.72
N ASP A 193 1.60 15.99 -5.01
CA ASP A 193 2.62 15.17 -5.71
C ASP A 193 3.22 14.07 -4.83
N ASN A 194 3.03 14.16 -3.52
CA ASN A 194 3.47 13.14 -2.59
C ASN A 194 2.46 12.00 -2.42
N TYR A 195 1.24 12.13 -2.95
CA TYR A 195 0.23 11.08 -2.95
C TYR A 195 -0.01 10.56 -4.35
N LEU A 196 0.30 9.27 -4.57
CA LEU A 196 0.05 8.57 -5.81
C LEU A 196 -0.96 7.45 -5.58
N ARG A 197 -2.14 7.58 -6.18
CA ARG A 197 -3.14 6.52 -6.29
C ARG A 197 -3.09 5.90 -7.68
N ILE A 198 -2.91 4.58 -7.76
CA ILE A 198 -2.99 3.81 -9.02
C ILE A 198 -4.24 2.94 -8.96
N GLN A 199 -5.20 3.21 -9.82
CA GLN A 199 -6.52 2.57 -9.81
C GLN A 199 -7.11 2.49 -11.22
N ASP A 200 -7.81 1.40 -11.52
CA ASP A 200 -8.58 1.23 -12.76
C ASP A 200 -10.07 1.05 -12.48
N ASP A 201 -10.89 2.04 -12.81
CA ASP A 201 -12.35 2.00 -12.59
C ASP A 201 -13.15 1.49 -13.80
N THR A 202 -12.45 0.97 -14.81
CA THR A 202 -13.04 0.56 -16.11
C THR A 202 -13.15 -0.95 -16.29
N LEU A 203 -12.94 -1.74 -15.23
CA LEU A 203 -13.00 -3.20 -15.33
C LEU A 203 -14.41 -3.67 -15.69
N THR A 204 -14.51 -4.66 -16.57
CA THR A 204 -15.79 -5.24 -16.97
C THR A 204 -15.76 -6.76 -17.08
N GLY A 205 -16.93 -7.39 -17.03
CA GLY A 205 -17.10 -8.83 -17.20
C GLY A 205 -16.34 -9.63 -16.14
N THR A 206 -15.71 -10.73 -16.56
CA THR A 206 -14.98 -11.64 -15.66
C THR A 206 -13.78 -10.99 -14.98
N VAL A 207 -13.19 -9.97 -15.61
CA VAL A 207 -12.04 -9.24 -15.06
C VAL A 207 -12.42 -8.40 -13.84
N SER A 208 -13.70 -8.00 -13.74
CA SER A 208 -14.22 -7.30 -12.56
C SER A 208 -14.53 -8.21 -11.37
N SER A 209 -14.57 -9.53 -11.57
CA SER A 209 -14.86 -10.49 -10.50
C SER A 209 -13.66 -10.67 -9.57
N VAL A 210 -13.96 -10.95 -8.31
CA VAL A 210 -12.98 -11.17 -7.24
C VAL A 210 -12.60 -12.65 -7.06
N ASP A 211 -13.30 -13.57 -7.72
CA ASP A 211 -13.31 -15.01 -7.45
C ASP A 211 -13.13 -15.92 -8.68
N ILE A 212 -13.18 -15.41 -9.91
CA ILE A 212 -12.97 -16.20 -11.14
C ILE A 212 -11.47 -16.38 -11.43
N ALA A 213 -10.84 -17.37 -10.80
CA ALA A 213 -9.40 -17.65 -10.89
C ALA A 213 -8.98 -18.52 -12.10
N THR A 214 -9.67 -18.42 -13.25
CA THR A 214 -9.26 -19.17 -14.45
C THR A 214 -7.97 -18.59 -15.01
N LYS A 215 -7.09 -19.42 -15.59
CA LYS A 215 -5.82 -18.96 -16.19
C LYS A 215 -6.03 -17.79 -17.15
N GLU A 216 -7.02 -17.90 -18.02
CA GLU A 216 -7.40 -16.82 -18.95
C GLU A 216 -7.74 -15.50 -18.24
N ASN A 217 -8.47 -15.55 -17.12
CA ASN A 217 -8.83 -14.34 -16.38
C ASN A 217 -7.62 -13.75 -15.63
N LEU A 218 -6.74 -14.60 -15.10
CA LEU A 218 -5.50 -14.16 -14.45
C LEU A 218 -4.55 -13.51 -15.46
N ASP A 219 -4.39 -14.08 -16.66
CA ASP A 219 -3.58 -13.51 -17.75
C ASP A 219 -4.15 -12.14 -18.18
N LYS A 220 -5.48 -12.00 -18.30
CA LYS A 220 -6.14 -10.70 -18.56
C LYS A 220 -5.91 -9.67 -17.44
N LEU A 221 -5.88 -10.10 -16.17
CA LEU A 221 -5.58 -9.19 -15.05
C LEU A 221 -4.12 -8.68 -15.09
N VAL A 222 -3.18 -9.50 -15.57
CA VAL A 222 -1.80 -9.05 -15.84
C VAL A 222 -1.80 -8.01 -16.95
N GLU A 223 -2.47 -8.27 -18.08
CA GLU A 223 -2.59 -7.30 -19.19
C GLU A 223 -3.21 -5.97 -18.73
N VAL A 224 -4.21 -6.02 -17.85
CA VAL A 224 -4.80 -4.82 -17.23
C VAL A 224 -3.76 -4.07 -16.40
N GLY A 225 -2.99 -4.78 -15.56
CA GLY A 225 -1.92 -4.18 -14.75
C GLY A 225 -0.84 -3.51 -15.61
N GLU A 226 -0.39 -4.19 -16.67
CA GLU A 226 0.57 -3.65 -17.64
C GLU A 226 0.01 -2.44 -18.41
N GLY A 227 -1.26 -2.51 -18.82
CA GLY A 227 -1.96 -1.40 -19.47
C GLY A 227 -2.14 -0.20 -18.54
N LEU A 228 -2.39 -0.44 -17.26
CA LEU A 228 -2.54 0.62 -16.25
C LEU A 228 -1.26 1.43 -16.06
N LEU A 229 -0.08 0.82 -16.20
CA LEU A 229 1.20 1.54 -16.20
C LEU A 229 1.28 2.59 -17.32
N LYS A 230 0.65 2.34 -18.47
CA LYS A 230 0.66 3.24 -19.63
C LYS A 230 -0.45 4.31 -19.60
N LYS A 231 -1.46 4.15 -18.74
CA LYS A 231 -2.52 5.16 -18.55
C LYS A 231 -1.95 6.43 -17.91
N PRO A 232 -2.53 7.60 -18.21
CA PRO A 232 -2.14 8.85 -17.54
C PRO A 232 -2.37 8.73 -16.03
N VAL A 233 -1.58 9.47 -15.25
CA VAL A 233 -1.86 9.66 -13.83
C VAL A 233 -3.23 10.32 -13.70
N SER A 234 -4.06 9.79 -12.80
CA SER A 234 -5.40 10.32 -12.53
C SER A 234 -5.55 10.62 -11.05
N ARG A 235 -6.38 11.60 -10.73
CA ARG A 235 -6.80 11.94 -9.36
C ARG A 235 -8.32 12.04 -9.31
N VAL A 236 -8.88 11.81 -8.13
CA VAL A 236 -10.32 12.02 -7.92
C VAL A 236 -10.65 13.51 -8.10
N ASN A 237 -11.64 13.78 -8.94
CA ASN A 237 -12.26 15.08 -9.06
C ASN A 237 -13.19 15.28 -7.86
N LEU A 238 -12.97 16.35 -7.09
CA LEU A 238 -13.67 16.58 -5.84
C LEU A 238 -15.15 16.98 -5.99
N GLU A 239 -15.58 17.34 -7.20
CA GLU A 239 -16.98 17.65 -7.50
C GLU A 239 -17.74 16.42 -8.00
N THR A 240 -17.11 15.65 -8.89
CA THR A 240 -17.77 14.51 -9.57
C THR A 240 -17.53 13.17 -8.86
N GLY A 241 -16.50 13.07 -8.03
CA GLY A 241 -16.05 11.82 -7.40
C GLY A 241 -15.42 10.82 -8.38
N LEU A 242 -15.20 11.22 -9.64
CA LEU A 242 -14.62 10.38 -10.68
C LEU A 242 -13.11 10.61 -10.81
N PHE A 243 -12.37 9.57 -11.19
CA PHE A 243 -10.95 9.71 -11.52
C PHE A 243 -10.77 10.38 -12.88
N GLU A 244 -10.05 11.50 -12.88
CA GLU A 244 -9.76 12.27 -14.08
C GLU A 244 -8.24 12.39 -14.29
N PRO A 245 -7.76 12.33 -15.55
CA PRO A 245 -6.34 12.51 -15.84
C PRO A 245 -5.81 13.86 -15.36
N VAL A 246 -4.68 13.85 -14.65
CA VAL A 246 -3.97 15.07 -14.27
C VAL A 246 -3.17 15.58 -15.46
N LYS A 247 -3.39 16.84 -15.83
CA LYS A 247 -2.67 17.46 -16.95
C LYS A 247 -1.17 17.53 -16.63
N ASN A 248 -0.35 17.09 -17.57
CA ASN A 248 1.12 17.16 -17.54
C ASN A 248 1.86 16.22 -16.55
N ASP A 249 1.17 15.32 -15.85
CA ASP A 249 1.82 14.40 -14.88
C ASP A 249 2.42 13.12 -15.49
N GLY A 250 2.23 12.94 -16.80
CA GLY A 250 2.68 11.78 -17.55
C GLY A 250 1.85 10.52 -17.26
N THR A 251 2.47 9.36 -17.44
CA THR A 251 1.84 8.05 -17.19
C THR A 251 2.06 7.58 -15.75
N ASN A 252 1.29 6.56 -15.33
CA ASN A 252 1.52 5.89 -14.05
C ASN A 252 2.94 5.31 -13.94
N GLU A 253 3.51 4.80 -15.04
CA GLU A 253 4.90 4.36 -15.10
C GLU A 253 5.88 5.51 -14.82
N ASP A 254 5.65 6.70 -15.40
CA ASP A 254 6.49 7.87 -15.17
C ASP A 254 6.43 8.29 -13.71
N ALA A 255 5.23 8.32 -13.11
CA ALA A 255 5.04 8.61 -11.70
C ALA A 255 5.74 7.59 -10.80
N LEU A 256 5.60 6.30 -11.09
CA LEU A 256 6.29 5.23 -10.35
C LEU A 256 7.81 5.35 -10.47
N LYS A 257 8.36 5.72 -11.62
CA LYS A 257 9.80 6.00 -11.77
C LYS A 257 10.24 7.19 -10.90
N ARG A 258 9.44 8.27 -10.84
CA ARG A 258 9.70 9.41 -9.95
C ARG A 258 9.71 8.98 -8.49
N PHE A 259 8.68 8.24 -8.06
CA PHE A 259 8.58 7.71 -6.69
C PHE A 259 9.73 6.75 -6.37
N ALA A 260 10.08 5.83 -7.27
CA ALA A 260 11.21 4.92 -7.09
C ALA A 260 12.53 5.68 -6.89
N LYS A 261 12.74 6.78 -7.63
CA LYS A 261 13.89 7.67 -7.42
C LYS A 261 13.86 8.31 -6.02
N LEU A 262 12.74 8.88 -5.60
CA LEU A 262 12.58 9.48 -4.27
C LEU A 262 12.86 8.46 -3.15
N LEU A 263 12.31 7.26 -3.27
CA LEU A 263 12.51 6.15 -2.33
C LEU A 263 13.99 5.72 -2.26
N SER A 264 14.65 5.64 -3.42
CA SER A 264 16.08 5.29 -3.52
C SER A 264 16.97 6.37 -2.88
N ASP A 265 16.73 7.63 -3.20
CA ASP A 265 17.47 8.77 -2.66
C ASP A 265 17.26 8.90 -1.14
N GLU A 266 16.02 8.71 -0.66
CA GLU A 266 15.69 8.66 0.77
C GLU A 266 16.40 7.49 1.48
N ARG A 267 16.38 6.29 0.90
CA ARG A 267 17.10 5.13 1.45
C ARG A 267 18.60 5.38 1.55
N ARG A 268 19.21 5.99 0.52
CA ARG A 268 20.63 6.38 0.52
C ARG A 268 20.94 7.41 1.59
N LEU A 269 20.06 8.40 1.75
CA LEU A 269 20.18 9.42 2.80
C LEU A 269 20.18 8.77 4.18
N ARG A 270 19.21 7.90 4.48
CA ARG A 270 19.10 7.21 5.77
C ARG A 270 20.33 6.35 6.06
N LYS A 271 20.87 5.66 5.06
CA LYS A 271 22.14 4.93 5.19
C LYS A 271 23.31 5.87 5.48
N SER A 272 23.46 6.96 4.74
CA SER A 272 24.58 7.89 4.92
C SER A 272 24.64 8.53 6.31
N LYS A 273 23.48 8.79 6.93
CA LYS A 273 23.36 9.41 8.25
C LYS A 273 23.37 8.39 9.40
N SER A 274 23.21 7.09 9.11
CA SER A 274 23.18 6.06 10.13
C SER A 274 24.54 5.89 10.83
N PRO A 275 24.56 5.75 12.18
CA PRO A 275 25.77 5.48 12.95
C PRO A 275 26.52 4.21 12.51
N GLN A 276 25.81 3.19 12.00
CA GLN A 276 26.41 1.94 11.55
C GLN A 276 27.32 2.14 10.32
N THR A 277 26.91 3.01 9.39
CA THR A 277 27.67 3.33 8.18
C THR A 277 28.84 4.27 8.51
N ASN A 278 28.66 5.18 9.47
CA ASN A 278 29.72 6.05 9.99
C ASN A 278 30.79 5.29 10.80
N LYS A 279 30.45 4.21 11.51
CA LYS A 279 31.43 3.33 12.16
C LYS A 279 32.30 2.58 11.15
N ILE A 280 31.71 2.12 10.04
CA ILE A 280 32.46 1.45 8.95
C ILE A 280 33.39 2.46 8.27
N SER A 281 32.89 3.65 7.91
CA SER A 281 33.69 4.74 7.33
C SER A 281 34.83 5.20 8.24
N LYS A 282 34.58 5.40 9.54
CA LYS A 282 35.63 5.71 10.53
C LYS A 282 36.65 4.59 10.69
N LYS A 283 36.24 3.31 10.61
CA LYS A 283 37.17 2.17 10.66
C LYS A 283 38.12 2.17 9.46
N TYR A 284 37.64 2.50 8.25
CA TYR A 284 38.47 2.59 7.05
C TYR A 284 39.34 3.87 7.00
N ASN A 285 38.82 5.01 7.45
CA ASN A 285 39.60 6.26 7.53
C ASN A 285 40.64 6.24 8.66
N ASN A 286 40.39 5.55 9.77
CA ASN A 286 41.37 5.34 10.83
C ASN A 286 42.44 4.30 10.47
N LEU A 287 42.26 3.53 9.37
CA LEU A 287 43.28 2.66 8.80
C LEU A 287 44.18 3.39 7.77
N LEU A 288 43.91 4.67 7.48
CA LEU A 288 44.55 5.44 6.40
C LEU A 288 45.52 6.55 6.84
N PRO A 289 46.12 6.51 8.05
CA PRO A 289 47.43 7.15 8.25
C PRO A 289 48.49 6.24 8.87
N LEU A 290 48.50 4.94 8.56
CA LEU A 290 49.57 4.00 9.00
C LEU A 290 50.61 3.64 7.92
N TYR A 291 50.56 4.26 6.74
CA TYR A 291 51.64 4.19 5.74
C TYR A 291 52.18 5.60 5.42
N ARG A 292 52.82 6.23 6.40
CA ARG A 292 53.80 7.31 6.18
C ARG A 292 54.98 7.11 7.15
N ALA A 293 56.01 6.43 6.67
CA ALA A 293 57.41 6.45 7.13
C ALA A 293 58.22 5.73 6.03
N THR A 294 58.98 6.45 5.16
CA THR A 294 60.45 6.65 5.22
C THR A 294 61.22 5.32 5.22
N THR A 295 62.24 5.02 4.40
CA THR A 295 63.29 5.87 3.78
C THR A 295 64.13 5.05 2.79
N SER A 296 64.71 5.73 1.80
CA SER A 296 66.07 5.65 1.24
C SER A 296 66.89 4.35 1.33
N TYR A 297 67.26 3.77 0.18
CA TYR A 297 68.56 3.93 -0.50
C TYR A 297 68.35 3.73 -2.01
#